data_AF-A0A4U1ET09-F1
#
_entry.id   AF-A0A4U1ET09-F1
#
_cell.length_a   1.000
_cell.length_b   1.000
_cell.length_c   1.000
_cell.angle_alpha   90.00
_cell.angle_beta   90.00
_cell.angle_gamma   90.00
#
_symmetry.space_group_name_H-M   'P 1'
#
loop_
_entity.id
_entity.type
_entity.pdbx_description
1 polymer ?
#
loop_
_entity_poly.entity_id
_entity_poly.type
_entity_poly.pdbx_seq_one_letter_code
_entity_poly.pdbx_strand_id
1 'polypeptide(L)'
;CPVDLFFVLDTSESVALRLKPYGALVDKVKAFTKRFIDNLKDRYYRCDRNLVWNAGALHYSDEVEIIRGLTRMPSGRDALKSSVDAVKYFGKGTYTDCAIKKGLEELLVG
;
A
#
# COMPACT_ATOMS: atom_id res chain seq x y z
N CYS A 1 5.66 18.96 8.40
CA CYS A 1 6.39 18.15 7.42
C CYS A 1 5.48 17.02 6.95
N PRO A 2 4.78 17.18 5.82
CA PRO A 2 4.04 16.08 5.22
C PRO A 2 5.02 15.03 4.69
N VAL A 3 4.66 13.75 4.86
CA VAL A 3 5.32 12.63 4.22
C VAL A 3 4.24 11.80 3.53
N ASP A 4 4.40 11.65 2.22
CA ASP A 4 3.53 10.84 1.39
C ASP A 4 4.13 9.45 1.24
N LEU A 5 3.38 8.44 1.69
CA LEU A 5 3.78 7.04 1.62
C LEU A 5 2.83 6.29 0.69
N PHE A 6 3.36 5.73 -0.38
CA PHE A 6 2.57 4.95 -1.33
C PHE A 6 3.05 3.49 -1.34
N PHE A 7 2.18 2.56 -0.95
CA PHE A 7 2.49 1.14 -0.97
C PHE A 7 2.27 0.55 -2.37
N VAL A 8 3.26 -0.19 -2.87
CA VAL A 8 3.17 -0.95 -4.13
C VAL A 8 3.26 -2.44 -3.78
N LEU A 9 2.12 -3.12 -3.78
CA LEU A 9 2.00 -4.50 -3.29
C LEU A 9 2.04 -5.50 -4.45
N ASP A 10 3.06 -6.36 -4.47
CA ASP A 10 3.12 -7.48 -5.41
C ASP A 10 2.13 -8.57 -4.99
N THR A 11 1.14 -8.80 -5.86
CA THR A 11 0.12 -9.85 -5.73
C THR A 11 0.17 -10.84 -6.91
N SER A 12 1.30 -10.89 -7.62
CA SER A 12 1.53 -11.81 -8.73
C SER A 12 1.42 -13.27 -8.33
N GLU A 13 1.28 -14.14 -9.32
CA GLU A 13 1.25 -15.59 -9.13
C GLU A 13 2.49 -16.10 -8.38
N SER A 14 3.65 -15.51 -8.66
CA SER A 14 4.92 -15.84 -8.00
C SER A 14 4.93 -15.58 -6.48
N VAL A 15 4.04 -14.71 -6.00
CA VAL A 15 3.81 -14.42 -4.57
C VAL A 15 2.64 -15.24 -4.04
N ALA A 16 1.50 -15.23 -4.74
CA ALA A 16 0.27 -15.89 -4.31
C ALA A 16 0.41 -17.41 -4.21
N LEU A 17 1.12 -18.05 -5.14
CA LEU A 17 1.28 -19.51 -5.17
C LEU A 17 2.54 -20.01 -4.44
N ARG A 18 3.36 -19.10 -3.90
CA ARG A 18 4.66 -19.43 -3.30
C ARG A 18 4.57 -20.28 -2.05
N LEU A 19 3.52 -20.09 -1.25
CA LEU A 19 3.35 -20.74 0.05
C LEU A 19 1.95 -21.37 0.12
N LYS A 20 1.86 -22.58 0.70
CA LYS A 20 0.59 -23.22 1.01
C LYS A 20 0.07 -22.81 2.40
N PRO A 21 -1.25 -22.65 2.60
CA PRO A 21 -2.28 -22.63 1.56
C PRO A 21 -2.08 -21.45 0.61
N TYR A 22 -2.44 -21.62 -0.67
CA TYR A 22 -2.24 -20.56 -1.68
C TYR A 22 -2.93 -19.27 -1.23
N GLY A 23 -2.25 -18.13 -1.43
CA GLY A 23 -2.67 -16.83 -0.91
C GLY A 23 -2.10 -16.47 0.46
N ALA A 24 -1.55 -17.43 1.23
CA ALA A 24 -1.05 -17.15 2.58
C ALA A 24 0.06 -16.08 2.63
N LEU A 25 0.88 -15.96 1.58
CA LEU A 25 1.90 -14.91 1.50
C LEU A 25 1.26 -13.54 1.21
N VAL A 26 0.23 -13.48 0.36
CA VAL A 26 -0.54 -12.26 0.09
C VAL A 26 -1.21 -11.77 1.37
N ASP A 27 -1.78 -12.68 2.16
CA ASP A 27 -2.36 -12.34 3.47
C ASP A 27 -1.31 -11.79 4.44
N LYS A 28 -0.09 -12.34 4.43
CA LYS A 28 1.03 -11.80 5.23
C LYS A 28 1.44 -10.41 4.78
N VAL A 29 1.48 -10.14 3.47
CA VAL A 29 1.77 -8.81 2.92
C VAL A 29 0.68 -7.83 3.32
N LYS A 30 -0.60 -8.18 3.15
CA LYS A 30 -1.76 -7.38 3.60
C LYS A 30 -1.68 -7.08 5.09
N ALA A 31 -1.38 -8.08 5.91
CA ALA A 31 -1.23 -7.92 7.35
C ALA A 31 -0.04 -7.04 7.74
N PHE A 32 1.09 -7.14 7.04
CA PHE A 32 2.23 -6.25 7.22
C PHE A 32 1.86 -4.81 6.90
N THR A 33 1.24 -4.56 5.75
CA THR A 33 0.81 -3.21 5.33
C THR A 33 -0.15 -2.60 6.35
N LYS A 34 -1.16 -3.34 6.83
CA LYS A 34 -2.08 -2.86 7.87
C LYS A 34 -1.35 -2.50 9.17
N ARG A 35 -0.42 -3.36 9.63
CA ARG A 35 0.40 -3.07 10.83
C ARG A 35 1.31 -1.86 10.63
N PHE A 36 1.85 -1.66 9.43
CA PHE A 36 2.64 -0.48 9.11
C PHE A 36 1.80 0.79 9.21
N ILE A 37 0.61 0.78 8.61
CA ILE A 37 -0.37 1.88 8.64
C ILE A 37 -0.78 2.24 10.08
N ASP A 38 -0.94 1.24 10.97
CA ASP A 38 -1.22 1.46 12.40
C ASP A 38 -0.08 2.17 13.14
N ASN A 39 1.14 2.08 12.62
CA ASN A 39 2.33 2.70 13.18
C ASN A 39 2.70 4.04 12.50
N LEU A 40 1.90 4.51 11.54
CA LEU A 40 1.96 5.89 11.05
C LEU A 40 1.40 6.82 12.11
N LYS A 41 2.27 7.19 13.05
CA LYS A 41 1.98 8.09 14.16
C LYS A 41 2.62 9.44 13.88
N ASP A 42 1.84 10.50 14.07
CA ASP A 42 2.37 11.85 14.05
C ASP A 42 3.40 11.97 15.18
N ARG A 43 4.57 12.48 14.83
CA ARG A 43 5.67 12.67 15.78
C ARG A 43 6.08 14.12 15.77
N TYR A 44 6.16 14.70 16.96
CA TYR A 44 6.75 16.00 17.16
C TYR A 44 8.27 15.90 17.06
N TYR A 45 8.86 16.58 16.08
CA TYR A 45 10.32 16.65 15.93
C TYR A 45 10.86 17.97 16.50
N ARG A 46 12.17 17.98 16.79
CA ARG A 46 12.89 19.20 17.18
C ARG A 46 12.65 20.30 16.14
N CYS A 47 12.56 21.55 16.60
CA CYS A 47 12.25 22.75 15.80
C CYS A 47 10.77 22.94 15.41
N ASP A 48 9.83 22.50 16.25
CA ASP A 48 8.40 22.83 16.15
C ASP A 48 7.71 22.37 14.86
N ARG A 49 8.13 21.20 14.36
CA ARG A 49 7.57 20.61 13.14
C ARG A 49 6.78 19.35 13.48
N ASN A 50 5.50 19.37 13.15
CA ASN A 50 4.64 18.19 13.15
C ASN A 50 4.90 17.36 11.89
N LEU A 51 5.35 16.13 12.07
CA LEU A 51 5.32 15.11 11.03
C LEU A 51 3.88 14.69 10.82
N VAL A 52 3.36 14.85 9.62
CA VAL A 52 2.01 14.44 9.24
C VAL A 52 2.11 13.48 8.06
N TRP A 53 1.30 12.43 8.08
CA TRP A 53 1.38 11.36 7.09
C TRP A 53 0.21 11.42 6.12
N ASN A 54 0.48 11.21 4.84
CA ASN A 54 -0.53 10.75 3.89
C ASN A 54 -0.13 9.35 3.41
N ALA A 55 -1.12 8.48 3.23
CA ALA A 55 -0.88 7.13 2.77
C ALA A 55 -1.87 6.70 1.69
N GLY A 56 -1.35 5.98 0.70
CA GLY A 56 -2.10 5.37 -0.40
C GLY A 56 -1.49 4.01 -0.75
N ALA A 57 -2.18 3.22 -1.56
CA ALA A 57 -1.69 1.93 -1.97
C ALA A 57 -2.23 1.51 -3.33
N LEU A 58 -1.44 0.71 -4.03
CA LEU A 58 -1.86 -0.10 -5.18
C LEU A 58 -1.39 -1.54 -5.00
N HIS A 59 -2.00 -2.45 -5.71
CA HIS A 59 -1.44 -3.78 -5.91
C HIS A 59 -1.32 -4.11 -7.39
N TYR A 60 -0.46 -5.06 -7.70
CA TYR A 60 -0.21 -5.43 -9.08
C TYR A 60 0.06 -6.92 -9.29
N SER A 61 -0.18 -7.35 -10.52
CA SER A 61 0.25 -8.61 -11.14
C SER A 61 0.65 -8.29 -12.58
N ASP A 62 -0.04 -8.84 -13.58
CA ASP A 62 -0.15 -8.38 -14.97
C ASP A 62 -1.00 -7.11 -15.12
N GLU A 63 -1.85 -6.80 -14.15
CA GLU A 63 -2.61 -5.55 -14.07
C GLU A 63 -2.20 -4.75 -12.83
N VAL A 64 -2.52 -3.44 -12.83
CA VAL A 64 -2.27 -2.53 -11.70
C VAL A 64 -3.60 -1.95 -11.24
N GLU A 65 -3.96 -2.17 -9.98
CA GLU A 65 -5.18 -1.63 -9.38
C GLU A 65 -4.83 -0.72 -8.19
N ILE A 66 -5.39 0.50 -8.22
CA ILE A 66 -5.29 1.42 -7.09
C ILE A 66 -6.24 0.94 -6.00
N ILE A 67 -5.66 0.53 -4.87
CA ILE A 67 -6.43 0.17 -3.67
C ILE A 67 -7.07 1.45 -3.11
N ARG A 68 -6.28 2.52 -3.01
CA ARG A 68 -6.71 3.84 -2.57
C ARG A 68 -5.63 4.88 -2.89
N GLY A 69 -6.03 6.05 -3.37
CA GLY A 69 -5.14 7.21 -3.49
C GLY A 69 -4.64 7.72 -2.14
N LEU A 70 -3.76 8.73 -2.17
CA LEU A 70 -3.23 9.34 -0.96
C LEU A 70 -4.35 9.91 -0.08
N THR A 71 -4.36 9.52 1.19
CA THR A 71 -5.28 10.04 2.19
C THR A 71 -4.56 10.43 3.46
N ARG A 72 -5.01 11.50 4.10
CA ARG A 72 -4.43 12.00 5.33
C ARG A 72 -4.63 11.03 6.49
N MET A 73 -3.56 10.73 7.22
CA MET A 73 -3.60 9.97 8.47
C MET A 73 -3.74 10.91 9.67
N PRO A 74 -4.42 10.49 10.75
CA PRO A 74 -5.05 9.18 10.95
C PRO A 74 -6.45 9.05 10.31
N SER A 75 -7.04 10.12 9.76
CA SER A 75 -8.43 10.14 9.29
C SER A 75 -8.78 9.09 8.22
N GLY A 76 -7.85 8.80 7.31
CA GLY A 76 -8.02 7.80 6.25
C GLY A 76 -7.61 6.39 6.64
N ARG A 77 -7.15 6.16 7.88
CA ARG A 77 -6.48 4.92 8.30
C ARG A 77 -7.36 3.69 8.10
N ASP A 78 -8.56 3.72 8.66
CA ASP A 78 -9.45 2.55 8.65
C ASP A 78 -9.96 2.25 7.24
N ALA A 79 -10.24 3.29 6.46
CA ALA A 79 -10.63 3.15 5.05
C ALA A 79 -9.51 2.53 4.21
N LEU A 80 -8.25 2.98 4.37
CA LEU A 80 -7.11 2.40 3.69
C LEU A 80 -6.89 0.94 4.11
N LYS A 81 -6.96 0.63 5.41
CA LYS A 81 -6.83 -0.75 5.91
C LYS A 81 -7.92 -1.68 5.38
N SER A 82 -9.17 -1.21 5.34
CA SER A 82 -10.30 -1.97 4.79
C SER A 82 -10.11 -2.23 3.30
N SER A 83 -9.64 -1.22 2.54
CA SER A 83 -9.34 -1.36 1.12
C SER A 83 -8.21 -2.37 0.88
N VAL A 84 -7.14 -2.32 1.68
CA VAL A 84 -6.05 -3.30 1.65
C VAL A 84 -6.58 -4.71 1.95
N ASP A 85 -7.52 -4.87 2.87
CA ASP A 85 -8.10 -6.16 3.24
C ASP A 85 -9.00 -6.75 2.13
N ALA A 86 -9.65 -5.89 1.36
CA ALA A 86 -10.51 -6.27 0.25
C ALA A 86 -9.73 -6.75 -1.00
N VAL A 87 -8.41 -6.52 -1.07
CA VAL A 87 -7.56 -6.94 -2.19
C VAL A 87 -7.73 -8.43 -2.46
N LYS A 88 -8.11 -8.72 -3.72
CA LYS A 88 -8.15 -10.06 -4.30
C LYS A 88 -6.98 -10.17 -5.28
N TYR A 89 -6.28 -11.30 -5.26
CA TYR A 89 -5.23 -11.54 -6.24
C TYR A 89 -5.89 -11.91 -7.59
N PHE A 90 -5.44 -11.29 -8.68
CA PHE A 90 -5.93 -11.58 -10.03
C PHE A 90 -5.13 -12.69 -10.72
N GLY A 91 -3.84 -12.81 -10.37
CA GLY A 91 -3.03 -13.98 -10.62
C GLY A 91 -2.72 -14.20 -12.10
N LYS A 92 -1.66 -13.54 -12.58
CA LYS A 92 -0.80 -13.86 -13.74
C LYS A 92 0.26 -12.77 -13.88
N GLY A 93 1.46 -13.10 -14.35
CA GLY A 93 2.50 -12.11 -14.67
C GLY A 93 2.98 -11.24 -13.48
N THR A 94 3.99 -10.41 -13.75
CA THR A 94 4.57 -9.48 -12.77
C THR A 94 5.08 -8.22 -13.48
N TYR A 95 4.24 -7.20 -13.62
CA TYR A 95 4.53 -5.95 -14.32
C TYR A 95 4.95 -4.85 -13.33
N THR A 96 6.12 -5.05 -12.72
CA THR A 96 6.65 -4.16 -11.67
C THR A 96 6.94 -2.74 -12.18
N ASP A 97 7.38 -2.60 -13.42
CA ASP A 97 7.66 -1.30 -14.05
C ASP A 97 6.39 -0.45 -14.21
N CYS A 98 5.30 -1.06 -14.70
CA CYS A 98 3.98 -0.44 -14.79
C CYS A 98 3.47 -0.02 -13.40
N ALA A 99 3.64 -0.90 -12.40
CA ALA A 99 3.22 -0.63 -11.04
C ALA A 99 3.97 0.55 -10.41
N ILE A 100 5.29 0.62 -10.59
CA ILE A 100 6.12 1.74 -10.08
C ILE A 100 5.72 3.04 -10.78
N LYS A 101 5.60 3.02 -12.12
CA LYS A 101 5.15 4.20 -12.87
C LYS A 101 3.81 4.71 -12.35
N LYS A 102 2.85 3.81 -12.14
CA LYS A 102 1.54 4.18 -11.65
C LYS A 102 1.57 4.73 -10.22
N GLY A 103 2.35 4.12 -9.33
CA GLY A 103 2.55 4.62 -7.96
C GLY A 103 3.21 6.01 -7.93
N LEU A 104 4.11 6.29 -8.87
CA LEU A 104 4.72 7.62 -9.00
C LEU A 104 3.71 8.67 -9.48
N GLU A 105 2.81 8.32 -10.41
CA GLU A 105 1.72 9.21 -10.83
C GLU A 105 0.84 9.61 -9.63
N GLU A 106 0.52 8.68 -8.73
CA GLU A 106 -0.27 8.96 -7.52
C GLU A 106 0.46 9.84 -6.49
N LEU A 107 1.80 9.84 -6.49
CA LEU A 107 2.61 10.67 -5.61
C LEU A 107 2.85 12.09 -6.17
N LEU A 108 2.97 12.23 -7.49
CA LEU A 108 3.32 13.50 -8.14
C LEU A 108 2.12 14.36 -8.55
N VAL A 109 0.92 13.77 -8.60
CA VAL A 109 -0.33 14.46 -8.97
C VAL A 109 -1.19 14.79 -7.73
N GLY A 110 -0.78 14.34 -6.54
CA GLY A 110 -1.47 14.53 -5.26
C GLY A 110 -1.31 15.90 -4.61
#